data_AF-A0A7S3CC75-F1
#
_entry.id   AF-A0A7S3CC75-F1
#
_cell.length_a   1.000
_cell.length_b   1.000
_cell.length_c   1.000
_cell.angle_alpha   90.00
_cell.angle_beta   90.00
_cell.angle_gamma   90.00
#
_symmetry.space_group_name_H-M   'P 1'
#
loop_
_entity.id
_entity.type
_entity.pdbx_description
1 polymer ?
#
loop_
_entity_poly.entity_id
_entity_poly.type
_entity_poly.pdbx_seq_one_letter_code
_entity_poly.pdbx_strand_id
1 'polypeptide(L)'
;VYVTREGQNLVLLGDDDRLGGWRTPECVRMSWTEGHLWTAEVELPCDATYFYKYAIEERGTLTWQQGSNRLLTVPDPSDEGAGPVIEAHDSWDGDPVGSSVMQTTKKGEPSWPTSAEGRLQTFLANTNRSLRDLRRELVELAERIQDQD
;
A
#
# COMPACT_ATOMS: atom_id res chain seq x y z
N VAL A 1 -14.72 -7.45 -4.63
CA VAL A 1 -15.39 -6.81 -5.79
C VAL A 1 -16.58 -6.00 -5.29
N TYR A 2 -16.72 -4.74 -5.70
CA TYR A 2 -17.87 -3.90 -5.35
C TYR A 2 -18.59 -3.40 -6.59
N VAL A 3 -19.92 -3.46 -6.56
CA VAL A 3 -20.80 -2.98 -7.63
C VAL A 3 -21.49 -1.72 -7.14
N THR A 4 -21.16 -0.57 -7.74
CA THR A 4 -21.84 0.70 -7.43
C THR A 4 -23.24 0.73 -8.04
N ARG A 5 -24.11 1.53 -7.42
CA ARG A 5 -25.41 1.91 -7.97
C ARG A 5 -25.32 3.28 -8.65
N GLU A 6 -26.33 3.64 -9.45
CA GLU A 6 -26.39 4.99 -10.04
C GLU A 6 -26.25 6.06 -8.95
N GLY A 7 -25.29 6.98 -9.15
CA GLY A 7 -25.00 8.06 -8.21
C GLY A 7 -23.97 7.73 -7.11
N GLN A 8 -23.46 6.50 -7.05
CA GLN A 8 -22.40 6.11 -6.11
C GLN A 8 -21.03 6.09 -6.80
N ASN A 9 -20.02 6.65 -6.11
CA ASN A 9 -18.63 6.61 -6.56
C ASN A 9 -17.78 5.86 -5.54
N LEU A 10 -16.96 4.92 -5.99
CA LEU A 10 -15.88 4.41 -5.14
C LEU A 10 -14.77 5.46 -5.09
N VAL A 11 -14.37 5.82 -3.89
CA VAL A 11 -13.36 6.84 -3.62
C VAL A 11 -12.29 6.33 -2.68
N LEU A 12 -11.13 6.97 -2.75
CA LEU A 12 -9.96 6.75 -1.92
C LEU A 12 -9.68 8.02 -1.12
N LEU A 13 -9.42 7.86 0.18
CA LEU A 13 -8.96 8.94 1.06
C LEU A 13 -7.75 8.48 1.88
N GLY A 14 -6.89 9.40 2.28
CA GLY A 14 -5.73 9.13 3.11
C GLY A 14 -5.26 10.32 3.91
N ASP A 15 -4.16 10.14 4.64
CA ASP A 15 -3.57 11.15 5.52
C ASP A 15 -2.80 12.25 4.79
N ASP A 16 -2.19 11.93 3.65
CA ASP A 16 -1.55 12.91 2.78
C ASP A 16 -2.58 13.74 2.00
N ASP A 17 -2.27 15.00 1.72
CA ASP A 17 -3.14 15.91 0.97
C ASP A 17 -3.41 15.41 -0.46
N ARG A 18 -2.49 14.66 -1.07
CA ARG A 18 -2.68 14.05 -2.39
C ARG A 18 -3.65 12.87 -2.36
N LEU A 19 -3.87 12.31 -1.17
CA LEU A 19 -4.94 11.36 -0.86
C LEU A 19 -6.16 12.06 -0.26
N GLY A 20 -6.21 13.40 -0.28
CA GLY A 20 -7.33 14.21 0.20
C GLY A 20 -7.33 14.51 1.70
N GLY A 21 -6.30 14.11 2.46
CA GLY A 21 -6.13 14.48 3.87
C GLY A 21 -7.37 14.19 4.74
N TRP A 22 -8.04 13.06 4.51
CA TRP A 22 -9.30 12.63 5.12
C TRP A 22 -10.50 13.58 4.94
N ARG A 23 -10.47 14.46 3.93
CA ARG A 23 -11.55 15.42 3.62
C ARG A 23 -12.39 14.94 2.45
N THR A 24 -13.70 14.76 2.66
CA THR A 24 -14.64 14.27 1.62
C THR A 24 -14.59 15.06 0.30
N PRO A 25 -14.53 16.41 0.28
CA PRO A 25 -14.46 17.15 -0.98
C PRO A 25 -13.19 16.90 -1.80
N GLU A 26 -12.13 16.42 -1.14
CA GLU A 26 -10.80 16.19 -1.73
C GLU A 26 -10.51 14.70 -1.95
N CYS A 27 -11.52 13.84 -1.82
CA CYS A 27 -11.36 12.42 -2.08
C CYS A 27 -10.93 12.13 -3.52
N VAL A 28 -10.08 11.13 -3.68
CA VAL A 28 -9.64 10.66 -5.00
C VAL A 28 -10.72 9.73 -5.56
N ARG A 29 -11.35 10.14 -6.67
CA ARG A 29 -12.35 9.30 -7.34
C ARG A 29 -11.68 8.17 -8.10
N MET A 30 -12.18 6.95 -7.91
CA MET A 30 -11.71 5.79 -8.65
C MET A 30 -12.49 5.63 -9.95
N SER A 31 -11.81 5.11 -10.97
CA SER A 31 -12.41 4.77 -12.26
C SER A 31 -12.84 3.31 -12.26
N TRP A 32 -14.07 3.05 -12.71
CA TRP A 32 -14.54 1.68 -12.94
C TRP A 32 -13.96 1.13 -14.24
N THR A 33 -13.57 -0.14 -14.21
CA THR A 33 -13.19 -0.90 -15.40
C THR A 33 -13.95 -2.22 -15.48
N GLU A 34 -13.90 -2.87 -16.64
CA GLU A 34 -14.53 -4.17 -16.85
C GLU A 34 -14.11 -5.19 -15.79
N GLY A 35 -15.05 -6.06 -15.38
CA GLY A 35 -14.84 -7.01 -14.29
C GLY A 35 -15.04 -6.45 -12.88
N HIS A 36 -15.62 -5.25 -12.74
CA HIS A 36 -15.84 -4.58 -11.45
C HIS A 36 -14.55 -4.30 -10.67
N LEU A 37 -13.47 -4.09 -11.43
CA LEU A 37 -12.23 -3.57 -10.92
C LEU A 37 -12.32 -2.04 -10.89
N TRP A 38 -11.76 -1.46 -9.84
CA TRP A 38 -11.70 -0.02 -9.67
C TRP A 38 -10.25 0.40 -9.51
N THR A 39 -9.84 1.43 -10.23
CA THR A 39 -8.44 1.89 -10.24
C THR A 39 -8.36 3.39 -9.96
N ALA A 40 -7.26 3.79 -9.33
CA ALA A 40 -6.85 5.18 -9.18
C ALA A 40 -5.33 5.24 -9.23
N GLU A 41 -4.81 6.32 -9.80
CA GLU A 41 -3.37 6.61 -9.84
C GLU A 41 -3.13 7.90 -9.04
N VAL A 42 -2.16 7.86 -8.13
CA VAL A 42 -1.82 8.99 -7.25
C VAL A 42 -0.31 9.10 -7.16
N GLU A 43 0.23 10.29 -7.39
CA GLU A 43 1.66 10.56 -7.22
C GLU A 43 1.98 10.89 -5.77
N LEU A 44 2.65 10.00 -5.04
CA LEU A 44 3.01 10.20 -3.64
C LEU A 44 4.49 10.54 -3.47
N PRO A 45 4.86 11.36 -2.46
CA PRO A 45 6.26 11.52 -2.11
C PRO A 45 6.91 10.17 -1.75
N CYS A 46 8.15 9.97 -2.20
CA CYS A 46 8.96 8.82 -1.81
C CYS A 46 9.51 8.96 -0.38
N ASP A 47 10.10 7.88 0.13
CA ASP A 47 10.67 7.79 1.49
C ASP A 47 9.66 8.17 2.59
N ALA A 48 8.46 7.61 2.48
CA ALA A 48 7.36 7.93 3.38
C ALA A 48 6.34 6.80 3.47
N THR A 49 5.57 6.84 4.55
CA THR A 49 4.49 5.90 4.81
C THR A 49 3.18 6.66 4.90
N TYR A 50 2.15 6.12 4.25
CA TYR A 50 0.82 6.70 4.11
C TYR A 50 -0.23 5.77 4.65
N PHE A 51 -1.27 6.35 5.22
CA PHE A 51 -2.50 5.65 5.54
C PHE A 51 -3.59 6.01 4.55
N TYR A 52 -4.30 5.00 4.05
CA TYR A 52 -5.41 5.22 3.13
C TYR A 52 -6.58 4.27 3.40
N LYS A 53 -7.75 4.62 2.88
CA LYS A 53 -8.95 3.79 2.97
C LYS A 53 -9.93 4.10 1.86
N TYR A 54 -10.69 3.08 1.48
CA TYR A 54 -11.75 3.21 0.49
C TYR A 54 -13.09 3.58 1.14
N ALA A 55 -13.91 4.31 0.40
CA ALA A 55 -15.28 4.61 0.78
C ALA A 55 -16.18 4.69 -0.46
N ILE A 56 -17.48 4.50 -0.26
CA ILE A 56 -18.48 4.89 -1.25
C ILE A 56 -18.93 6.30 -0.93
N GLU A 57 -18.74 7.20 -1.88
CA GLU A 57 -19.28 8.55 -1.84
C GLU A 57 -20.65 8.59 -2.51
N GLU A 58 -21.62 9.11 -1.78
CA GLU A 58 -22.97 9.37 -2.27
C GLU A 58 -23.49 10.68 -1.68
N ARG A 59 -23.64 11.70 -2.54
CA ARG A 59 -24.19 13.03 -2.17
C ARG A 59 -23.45 13.69 -1.00
N GLY A 60 -22.12 13.56 -0.97
CA GLY A 60 -21.26 14.11 0.08
C GLY A 60 -21.19 13.28 1.36
N THR A 61 -21.85 12.11 1.41
CA THR A 61 -21.73 11.17 2.52
C THR A 61 -20.79 10.03 2.16
N LEU A 62 -19.92 9.64 3.10
CA LEU A 62 -19.00 8.52 2.93
C LEU A 62 -19.48 7.29 3.69
N THR A 63 -19.61 6.17 2.98
CA THR A 63 -19.73 4.83 3.57
C THR A 63 -18.38 4.13 3.49
N TRP A 64 -17.69 4.03 4.62
CA TRP A 64 -16.35 3.47 4.68
C TRP A 64 -16.34 1.96 4.44
N GLN A 65 -15.26 1.49 3.80
CA GLN A 65 -14.87 0.09 3.80
C GLN A 65 -14.77 -0.44 5.24
N GLN A 66 -15.07 -1.72 5.45
CA GLN A 66 -14.87 -2.35 6.74
C GLN A 66 -13.38 -2.53 7.06
N GLY A 67 -13.07 -2.75 8.35
CA GLY A 67 -11.71 -2.99 8.82
C GLY A 67 -10.88 -1.72 9.02
N SER A 68 -9.59 -1.92 9.20
CA SER A 68 -8.59 -0.89 9.49
C SER A 68 -8.25 -0.05 8.25
N ASN A 69 -7.59 1.08 8.46
CA ASN A 69 -6.91 1.78 7.38
C ASN A 69 -5.80 0.89 6.79
N ARG A 70 -5.53 1.04 5.50
CA ARG A 70 -4.40 0.43 4.82
C ARG A 70 -3.15 1.26 5.05
N LEU A 71 -2.00 0.59 4.99
CA LEU A 71 -0.68 1.19 5.13
C LEU A 71 0.09 1.01 3.82
N LEU A 72 0.63 2.09 3.28
CA LEU A 72 1.46 2.07 2.07
C LEU A 72 2.81 2.70 2.38
N THR A 73 3.90 1.98 2.18
CA THR A 73 5.25 2.55 2.25
C THR A 73 5.78 2.75 0.84
N VAL A 74 6.19 3.98 0.54
CA VAL A 74 6.89 4.33 -0.70
C VAL A 74 8.38 4.43 -0.35
N PRO A 75 9.24 3.55 -0.90
CA PRO A 75 10.66 3.51 -0.54
C PRO A 75 11.43 4.67 -1.16
N ASP A 76 12.68 4.85 -0.74
CA ASP A 76 13.59 5.81 -1.34
C ASP A 76 13.98 5.32 -2.75
N PRO A 77 13.99 6.17 -3.80
CA PRO A 77 14.39 5.76 -5.16
C PRO A 77 15.84 5.26 -5.26
N SER A 78 16.69 5.63 -4.29
CA SER A 78 18.07 5.15 -4.17
C SER A 78 18.15 3.69 -3.72
N ASP A 79 17.11 3.16 -3.06
CA ASP A 79 17.06 1.77 -2.61
C ASP A 79 17.30 0.80 -3.77
N GLU A 80 18.01 -0.28 -3.48
CA GLU A 80 18.35 -1.27 -4.49
C GLU A 80 17.08 -2.00 -4.95
N GLY A 81 16.78 -1.93 -6.25
CA GLY A 81 15.60 -2.56 -6.83
C GLY A 81 14.29 -1.78 -6.73
N ALA A 82 14.24 -0.67 -5.98
CA ALA A 82 13.05 0.17 -5.88
C ALA A 82 12.73 0.84 -7.23
N GLY A 83 11.62 0.45 -7.86
CA GLY A 83 11.07 1.09 -9.04
C GLY A 83 10.10 2.23 -8.71
N PRO A 84 9.76 3.05 -9.72
CA PRO A 84 8.98 4.27 -9.52
C PRO A 84 7.48 4.02 -9.27
N VAL A 85 6.96 2.84 -9.63
CA VAL A 85 5.53 2.51 -9.53
C VAL A 85 5.30 1.49 -8.44
N ILE A 86 4.27 1.74 -7.62
CA ILE A 86 3.71 0.82 -6.63
C ILE A 86 2.24 0.58 -6.98
N GLU A 87 1.84 -0.69 -7.02
CA GLU A 87 0.48 -1.15 -7.27
C GLU A 87 -0.07 -1.79 -5.98
N ALA A 88 -1.13 -1.20 -5.42
CA ALA A 88 -1.87 -1.79 -4.32
C ALA A 88 -3.16 -2.43 -4.84
N HIS A 89 -3.32 -3.72 -4.58
CA HIS A 89 -4.52 -4.48 -4.91
C HIS A 89 -5.26 -4.83 -3.62
N ASP A 90 -6.43 -4.25 -3.43
CA ASP A 90 -7.23 -4.44 -2.23
C ASP A 90 -8.65 -4.92 -2.56
N SER A 91 -9.27 -5.61 -1.60
CA SER A 91 -10.66 -6.06 -1.68
C SER A 91 -11.58 -5.20 -0.82
N TRP A 92 -12.77 -4.88 -1.34
CA TRP A 92 -13.78 -4.08 -0.62
C TRP A 92 -14.25 -4.68 0.72
N ASP A 93 -14.17 -6.00 0.90
CA ASP A 93 -14.50 -6.64 2.18
C ASP A 93 -13.59 -6.19 3.34
N GLY A 94 -12.46 -5.54 3.05
CA GLY A 94 -11.53 -5.06 4.06
C GLY A 94 -10.58 -6.16 4.55
N ASP A 95 -10.59 -7.35 3.94
CA ASP A 95 -9.72 -8.45 4.32
C ASP A 95 -8.26 -8.11 3.98
N PRO A 96 -7.36 -8.02 4.98
CA PRO A 96 -5.94 -7.81 4.71
C PRO A 96 -5.27 -9.01 4.03
N VAL A 97 -5.82 -10.22 4.12
CA VAL A 97 -5.22 -11.43 3.50
C VAL A 97 -5.30 -11.39 1.97
N GLY A 98 -6.39 -10.81 1.43
CA GLY A 98 -6.56 -10.63 0.00
C GLY A 98 -5.83 -9.40 -0.57
N SER A 99 -5.22 -8.59 0.29
CA SER A 99 -4.57 -7.34 -0.09
C SER A 99 -3.09 -7.60 -0.47
N SER A 100 -2.62 -7.01 -1.56
CA SER A 100 -1.21 -7.11 -1.97
C SER A 100 -0.68 -5.80 -2.50
N VAL A 101 0.51 -5.39 -2.04
CA VAL A 101 1.25 -4.25 -2.55
C VAL A 101 2.46 -4.76 -3.33
N MET A 102 2.67 -4.20 -4.52
CA MET A 102 3.67 -4.64 -5.47
C MET A 102 4.45 -3.44 -6.00
N GLN A 103 5.77 -3.53 -6.07
CA GLN A 103 6.58 -2.47 -6.66
C GLN A 103 7.05 -2.87 -8.06
N THR A 104 7.37 -1.92 -8.92
CA THR A 104 8.16 -2.18 -10.13
C THR A 104 9.66 -2.20 -9.80
N THR A 105 10.50 -2.67 -10.73
CA THR A 105 11.95 -2.48 -10.68
C THR A 105 12.31 -1.11 -11.24
N LYS A 106 13.58 -0.69 -11.10
CA LYS A 106 14.11 0.53 -11.74
C LYS A 106 13.90 0.59 -13.26
N LYS A 107 13.69 -0.56 -13.91
CA LYS A 107 13.43 -0.65 -15.36
C LYS A 107 11.93 -0.60 -15.70
N GLY A 108 11.05 -0.40 -14.72
CA GLY A 108 9.60 -0.44 -14.91
C GLY A 108 9.04 -1.86 -15.07
N GLU A 109 9.87 -2.89 -14.89
CA GLU A 109 9.40 -4.28 -14.92
C GLU A 109 8.67 -4.58 -13.60
N PRO A 110 7.62 -5.40 -13.59
CA PRO A 110 7.01 -5.80 -12.33
C PRO A 110 8.05 -6.53 -11.45
N SER A 111 8.22 -6.14 -10.18
CA SER A 111 9.19 -6.80 -9.28
C SER A 111 8.72 -8.18 -8.81
N TRP A 112 7.48 -8.56 -9.10
CA TRP A 112 6.88 -9.82 -8.66
C TRP A 112 7.11 -10.98 -9.64
N PRO A 113 7.28 -12.22 -9.16
CA PRO A 113 7.20 -13.40 -10.00
C PRO A 113 5.75 -13.61 -10.45
N THR A 114 5.51 -13.87 -11.74
CA THR A 114 4.17 -14.03 -12.34
C THR A 114 3.29 -15.16 -11.77
N SER A 115 3.81 -16.00 -10.88
CA SER A 115 3.10 -17.13 -10.28
C SER A 115 2.82 -16.95 -8.78
N ALA A 116 1.72 -17.55 -8.30
CA ALA A 116 1.33 -17.49 -6.89
C ALA A 116 2.40 -18.07 -5.93
N GLU A 117 3.09 -19.14 -6.35
CA GLU A 117 4.19 -19.75 -5.60
C GLU A 117 5.40 -18.81 -5.50
N GLY A 118 5.76 -18.13 -6.61
CA GLY A 118 6.85 -17.17 -6.60
C GLY A 118 6.56 -15.95 -5.73
N ARG A 119 5.29 -15.50 -5.67
CA ARG A 119 4.84 -14.46 -4.72
C ARG A 119 5.12 -14.86 -3.27
N LEU A 120 4.80 -16.10 -2.89
CA LEU A 120 5.00 -16.60 -1.53
C LEU A 120 6.49 -16.74 -1.18
N GLN A 121 7.31 -17.27 -2.10
CA GLN A 121 8.74 -17.42 -1.89
C GLN A 121 9.44 -16.08 -1.71
N THR A 122 9.06 -15.06 -2.49
CA THR A 122 9.64 -13.71 -2.40
C THR A 122 9.28 -13.05 -1.06
N PHE A 123 8.01 -13.15 -0.64
CA PHE A 123 7.59 -12.66 0.68
C PHE A 123 8.38 -13.30 1.84
N LEU A 124 8.57 -14.62 1.80
CA LEU A 124 9.35 -15.34 2.80
C LEU A 124 10.82 -14.93 2.80
N ALA A 125 11.41 -14.69 1.62
CA ALA A 125 12.79 -14.22 1.51
C ALA A 125 12.98 -12.81 2.10
N ASN A 126 12.07 -11.88 1.80
CA ASN A 126 12.12 -10.50 2.31
C ASN A 126 11.89 -10.44 3.83
N THR A 127 10.93 -11.21 4.34
CA THR A 127 10.68 -11.31 5.79
C THR A 127 11.90 -11.85 6.52
N ASN A 128 12.52 -12.92 5.99
CA ASN A 128 13.73 -13.49 6.58
C ASN A 128 14.91 -12.51 6.56
N ARG A 129 15.06 -11.70 5.50
CA ARG A 129 16.08 -10.66 5.43
C ARG A 129 15.85 -9.61 6.52
N SER A 130 14.63 -9.06 6.59
CA SER A 130 14.26 -8.05 7.59
C SER A 130 14.49 -8.54 9.02
N LEU A 131 14.13 -9.79 9.32
CA LEU A 131 14.39 -10.40 10.64
C LEU A 131 15.88 -10.52 10.96
N ARG A 132 16.72 -10.79 9.95
CA ARG A 132 18.18 -10.86 10.14
C ARG A 132 18.77 -9.47 10.40
N ASP A 133 18.27 -8.46 9.71
CA ASP A 133 18.75 -7.09 9.88
C ASP A 133 18.32 -6.54 11.25
N LEU A 134 17.06 -6.72 11.65
CA LEU A 134 16.60 -6.40 13.01
C LEU A 134 17.40 -7.12 14.10
N ARG A 135 17.72 -8.41 13.88
CA ARG A 135 18.57 -9.14 14.82
C ARG A 135 19.96 -8.54 14.92
N ARG A 136 20.55 -8.08 13.81
CA ARG A 136 21.87 -7.44 13.79
C ARG A 136 21.85 -6.14 14.57
N GLU A 137 20.88 -5.27 14.29
CA GLU A 137 20.72 -3.99 14.99
C GLU A 137 20.56 -4.18 16.50
N LEU A 138 19.77 -5.18 16.93
CA LEU A 138 19.62 -5.51 18.35
C LEU A 138 20.93 -5.93 19.01
N VAL A 139 21.78 -6.68 18.31
CA VAL A 139 23.09 -7.10 18.83
C VAL A 139 24.02 -5.90 18.94
N GLU A 140 24.10 -5.05 17.91
CA GLU A 140 24.90 -3.83 17.93
C GLU A 140 24.46 -2.87 19.05
N LEU A 141 23.15 -2.77 19.30
CA LEU A 141 22.62 -2.00 20.43
C LEU A 141 23.05 -2.58 21.79
N ALA A 142 23.02 -3.90 21.94
CA ALA A 142 23.43 -4.57 23.17
C ALA A 142 24.92 -4.36 23.46
N GLU A 143 25.78 -4.46 22.45
CA GLU A 143 27.22 -4.17 22.55
C GLU A 143 27.46 -2.71 22.98
N ARG A 144 26.75 -1.77 22.34
CA ARG A 144 26.85 -0.34 22.70
C ARG A 144 26.42 -0.03 24.13
N ILE A 145 25.47 -0.78 24.69
CA ILE A 145 25.04 -0.61 26.09
C ILE A 145 26.12 -1.16 27.04
N GLN A 146 26.74 -2.30 26.70
CA GLN A 146 27.80 -2.90 27.51
C GLN A 146 29.08 -2.04 27.55
N ASP A 147 29.39 -1.32 26.47
CA ASP A 147 30.56 -0.44 26.40
C ASP A 147 30.37 0.93 27.12
N GLN A 148 29.18 1.21 27.66
CA GLN A 148 28.88 2.46 28.39
C GLN A 148 28.94 2.34 29.93
N ASP A 149 29.20 1.15 30.48
CA ASP A 149 29.41 0.86 31.91
C ASP A 149 30.90 0.64 32.24
#